data_AF-A0A951C1H8-F1
#
_entry.id   AF-A0A951C1H8-F1
#
_cell.length_a   1.000
_cell.length_b   1.000
_cell.length_c   1.000
_cell.angle_alpha   90.00
_cell.angle_beta   90.00
_cell.angle_gamma   90.00
#
_symmetry.space_group_name_H-M   'P 1'
#
loop_
_entity.id
_entity.type
_entity.pdbx_description
1 polymer ?
#
loop_
_entity_poly.entity_id
_entity_poly.type
_entity_poly.pdbx_seq_one_letter_code
_entity_poly.pdbx_strand_id
1 'polypeptide(L)'
;MTVSGTEPFTDTGVDLKQGDLVTITATGKVRPSITDPNVFATPDGVANRPDLRQYNVIPDVNHSGLMGWIGDNGAPFQVGSRKVFTAPKTGRLFFGINDKGVENNDGQFQATITVKTKK
;
A
#
# COMPACT_ATOMS: atom_id res chain seq x y z
N MET A 1 -1.08 10.74 -6.28
CA MET A 1 -2.34 10.60 -5.52
C MET A 1 -2.03 10.41 -4.05
N THR A 2 -2.96 10.80 -3.18
CA THR A 2 -2.85 10.58 -1.73
C THR A 2 -3.37 9.20 -1.37
N VAL A 3 -2.69 8.50 -0.46
CA VAL A 3 -3.18 7.30 0.23
C VAL A 3 -3.20 7.65 1.72
N SER A 4 -4.40 7.82 2.29
CA SER A 4 -4.54 8.21 3.68
C SER A 4 -4.07 7.08 4.61
N GLY A 5 -3.37 7.44 5.69
CA GLY A 5 -3.02 6.50 6.75
C GLY A 5 -4.23 5.97 7.52
N THR A 6 -5.34 6.73 7.49
CA THR A 6 -6.52 6.55 8.35
C THR A 6 -7.70 5.87 7.66
N GLU A 7 -7.57 5.57 6.37
CA GLU A 7 -8.65 4.98 5.58
C GLU A 7 -8.33 3.52 5.26
N PRO A 8 -9.31 2.61 5.27
CA PRO A 8 -9.08 1.19 5.02
C PRO A 8 -8.59 0.93 3.59
N PHE A 9 -8.97 1.79 2.65
CA PHE A 9 -8.49 1.75 1.28
C PHE A 9 -8.57 3.11 0.59
N THR A 10 -7.90 3.21 -0.54
CA THR A 10 -8.03 4.32 -1.49
C THR A 10 -8.23 3.72 -2.88
N ASP A 11 -9.36 4.08 -3.52
CA ASP A 11 -9.57 3.81 -4.94
C ASP A 11 -8.61 4.68 -5.76
N THR A 12 -7.77 4.06 -6.59
CA THR A 12 -6.79 4.79 -7.39
C THR A 12 -7.36 5.39 -8.67
N GLY A 13 -8.58 5.01 -9.08
CA GLY A 13 -9.10 5.42 -10.38
C GLY A 13 -8.55 4.63 -11.57
N VAL A 14 -7.63 3.68 -11.34
CA VAL A 14 -6.85 3.03 -12.41
C VAL A 14 -7.38 1.63 -12.66
N ASP A 15 -7.91 1.41 -13.85
CA ASP A 15 -8.29 0.08 -14.34
C ASP A 15 -7.11 -0.57 -15.07
N LEU A 16 -6.66 -1.71 -14.57
CA LEU A 16 -5.59 -2.51 -15.16
C LEU A 16 -6.18 -3.59 -16.06
N LYS A 17 -5.51 -3.87 -17.17
CA LYS A 17 -5.73 -5.06 -17.99
C LYS A 17 -4.67 -6.11 -17.69
N GLN A 18 -5.05 -7.38 -17.73
CA GLN A 18 -4.07 -8.47 -17.64
C GLN A 18 -2.95 -8.27 -18.68
N GLY A 19 -1.70 -8.33 -18.23
CA GLY A 19 -0.52 -8.14 -19.08
C GLY A 19 0.02 -6.71 -19.12
N ASP A 20 -0.66 -5.72 -18.55
CA ASP A 20 -0.13 -4.36 -18.43
C ASP A 20 1.15 -4.32 -17.59
N LEU A 21 2.14 -3.53 -18.01
CA LEU A 21 3.32 -3.26 -17.20
C LEU A 21 3.05 -2.05 -16.31
N VAL A 22 3.02 -2.28 -15.00
CA VAL A 22 2.69 -1.27 -13.99
C VAL A 22 3.95 -0.90 -13.22
N THR A 23 4.20 0.40 -13.08
CA THR A 23 5.21 0.97 -12.18
C THR A 23 4.52 1.84 -11.15
N ILE A 24 4.83 1.60 -9.88
CA ILE A 24 4.35 2.39 -8.75
C ILE A 24 5.57 2.93 -8.00
N THR A 25 5.54 4.21 -7.64
CA THR A 25 6.49 4.82 -6.71
C THR A 25 5.71 5.54 -5.61
N ALA A 26 6.21 5.50 -4.39
CA ALA A 26 5.57 6.17 -3.27
C ALA A 26 6.58 6.84 -2.35
N THR A 27 6.16 7.95 -1.74
CA THR A 27 6.87 8.68 -0.69
C THR A 27 5.90 9.07 0.42
N GLY A 28 6.38 9.75 1.46
CA GLY A 28 5.56 10.21 2.58
C GLY A 28 5.77 9.36 3.83
N LYS A 29 4.87 9.54 4.80
CA LYS A 29 5.05 9.03 6.15
C LYS A 29 3.69 8.78 6.80
N VAL A 30 3.53 7.59 7.36
CA VAL A 30 2.37 7.21 8.17
C VAL A 30 2.85 6.90 9.59
N ARG A 31 2.09 7.32 10.59
CA ARG A 31 2.27 6.92 11.98
C ARG A 31 1.24 5.82 12.28
N PRO A 32 1.67 4.59 12.63
CA PRO A 32 0.77 3.47 12.91
C PRO A 32 -0.04 3.59 14.21
N SER A 33 0.33 4.53 15.08
CA SER A 33 -0.43 4.78 16.30
C SER A 33 -0.17 6.17 16.82
N ILE A 34 -1.23 6.96 16.97
CA ILE A 34 -1.14 8.30 17.57
C ILE A 34 -0.60 8.29 19.01
N THR A 35 -0.68 7.15 19.71
CA THR A 35 -0.17 6.97 21.07
C THR A 35 1.33 6.66 21.14
N ASP A 36 1.94 6.28 20.02
CA ASP A 36 3.39 6.11 19.88
C ASP A 36 3.95 7.17 18.90
N PRO A 37 4.27 8.38 19.39
CA PRO A 37 4.67 9.49 18.53
C PRO A 37 6.03 9.31 17.84
N ASN A 38 6.79 8.28 18.20
CA ASN A 38 8.15 8.06 17.69
C ASN A 38 8.21 6.99 16.60
N VAL A 39 7.12 6.26 16.36
CA VAL A 39 7.07 5.19 15.36
C VAL A 39 6.43 5.70 14.09
N PHE A 40 7.15 5.50 12.99
CA PHE A 40 6.67 5.91 11.68
C PHE A 40 7.08 4.92 10.61
N ALA A 41 6.16 4.71 9.68
CA ALA A 41 6.36 3.95 8.47
C ALA A 41 6.71 4.89 7.30
N THR A 42 7.71 4.47 6.53
CA THR A 42 7.82 4.87 5.12
C THR A 42 6.88 3.99 4.29
N PRO A 43 6.75 4.19 2.98
CA PRO A 43 6.03 3.23 2.14
C PRO A 43 6.56 1.79 2.25
N ASP A 44 7.83 1.59 2.63
CA ASP A 44 8.42 0.26 2.91
C ASP A 44 8.09 -0.30 4.30
N GLY A 45 7.27 0.41 5.07
CA GLY A 45 6.83 0.08 6.42
C GLY A 45 7.75 0.59 7.52
N VAL A 46 7.43 0.24 8.76
CA VAL A 46 8.26 0.50 9.94
C VAL A 46 9.45 -0.45 9.93
N ALA A 47 10.67 0.09 9.88
CA ALA A 47 11.89 -0.70 9.92
C ALA A 47 12.14 -1.29 11.31
N ASN A 48 12.72 -2.50 11.36
CA ASN A 48 13.20 -3.14 12.59
C ASN A 48 12.13 -3.33 13.69
N ARG A 49 10.86 -3.50 13.30
CA ARG A 49 9.72 -3.74 14.21
C ARG A 49 8.91 -4.99 13.85
N PRO A 50 9.51 -6.20 13.94
CA PRO A 50 8.82 -7.45 13.63
C PRO A 50 7.66 -7.73 14.59
N ASP A 51 7.69 -7.17 15.80
CA ASP A 51 6.63 -7.25 16.81
C ASP A 51 5.29 -6.67 16.32
N LEU A 52 5.32 -5.74 15.37
CA LEU A 52 4.11 -5.12 14.83
C LEU A 52 3.43 -5.97 13.73
N ARG A 53 4.10 -7.01 13.20
CA ARG A 53 3.58 -7.81 12.08
C ARG A 53 2.29 -8.55 12.39
N GLN A 54 2.00 -8.82 13.66
CA GLN A 54 0.74 -9.43 14.10
C GLN A 54 -0.50 -8.62 13.69
N TYR A 55 -0.35 -7.30 13.52
CA TYR A 55 -1.42 -6.38 13.11
C TYR A 55 -1.54 -6.21 11.59
N ASN A 56 -0.68 -6.86 10.79
CA ASN A 56 -0.67 -6.68 9.34
C ASN A 56 -1.84 -7.37 8.65
N VAL A 57 -2.22 -6.83 7.49
CA VAL A 57 -3.00 -7.52 6.46
C VAL A 57 -2.12 -8.54 5.72
N ILE A 58 -0.89 -8.15 5.37
CA ILE A 58 0.14 -9.00 4.76
C ILE A 58 1.15 -9.41 5.85
N PRO A 59 1.13 -10.67 6.33
CA PRO A 59 1.82 -11.08 7.56
C PRO A 59 3.35 -10.94 7.50
N ASP A 60 3.98 -11.25 6.37
CA ASP A 60 5.45 -11.43 6.30
C ASP A 60 6.23 -10.21 5.79
N VAL A 61 5.63 -9.01 5.84
CA VAL A 61 6.28 -7.76 5.44
C VAL A 61 6.23 -6.73 6.56
N ASN A 62 6.95 -5.62 6.42
CA ASN A 62 6.97 -4.58 7.44
C ASN A 62 5.56 -3.97 7.65
N HIS A 63 5.28 -3.63 8.90
CA HIS A 63 4.01 -3.05 9.32
C HIS A 63 3.80 -1.64 8.75
N SER A 64 2.55 -1.31 8.44
CA SER A 64 2.08 -0.02 7.91
C SER A 64 2.79 0.49 6.64
N GLY A 65 3.42 -0.42 5.88
CA GLY A 65 3.88 -0.11 4.53
C GLY A 65 2.73 0.02 3.54
N LEU A 66 2.99 0.62 2.38
CA LEU A 66 2.02 0.72 1.30
C LEU A 66 1.75 -0.68 0.72
N MET A 67 0.47 -1.07 0.70
CA MET A 67 -0.05 -2.27 0.05
C MET A 67 -1.01 -1.91 -1.09
N GLY A 68 -1.26 -2.87 -1.98
CA GLY A 68 -2.28 -2.75 -3.01
C GLY A 68 -2.92 -4.09 -3.34
N TRP A 69 -4.05 -4.04 -4.03
CA TRP A 69 -4.76 -5.21 -4.57
C TRP A 69 -5.51 -4.82 -5.85
N ILE A 70 -5.90 -5.83 -6.62
CA ILE A 70 -6.56 -5.63 -7.93
C ILE A 70 -7.93 -6.31 -7.92
N GLY A 71 -8.98 -5.54 -8.19
CA GLY A 71 -10.38 -5.95 -8.13
C GLY A 71 -10.85 -6.31 -6.73
N ASP A 72 -12.16 -6.53 -6.60
CA ASP A 72 -12.84 -6.67 -5.29
C ASP A 72 -12.32 -7.83 -4.44
N ASN A 73 -11.86 -8.92 -5.10
CA ASN A 73 -11.33 -10.13 -4.45
C ASN A 73 -9.84 -10.34 -4.75
N GLY A 74 -9.07 -9.26 -4.93
CA GLY A 74 -7.62 -9.33 -5.14
C GLY A 74 -6.87 -9.73 -3.87
N ALA A 75 -5.92 -10.66 -4.00
CA ALA A 75 -4.96 -10.88 -2.93
C ALA A 75 -4.09 -9.62 -2.75
N PRO A 76 -3.91 -9.13 -1.50
CA PRO A 76 -3.08 -7.97 -1.24
C PRO A 76 -1.60 -8.27 -1.48
N PHE A 77 -0.87 -7.28 -1.97
CA PHE A 77 0.57 -7.36 -2.19
C PHE A 77 1.27 -6.11 -1.68
N GLN A 78 2.51 -6.28 -1.21
CA GLN A 78 3.35 -5.15 -0.80
C GLN A 78 3.73 -4.31 -2.02
N VAL A 79 3.56 -2.99 -1.92
CA VAL A 79 4.02 -2.02 -2.92
C VAL A 79 5.37 -1.43 -2.53
N GLY A 80 5.50 -0.97 -1.28
CA GLY A 80 6.74 -0.31 -0.85
C GLY A 80 6.93 1.07 -1.47
N SER A 81 8.16 1.59 -1.38
CA SER A 81 8.58 2.83 -2.04
C SER A 81 8.62 2.71 -3.56
N ARG A 82 8.83 1.49 -4.08
CA ARG A 82 8.78 1.22 -5.52
C ARG A 82 8.39 -0.23 -5.81
N LYS A 83 7.42 -0.41 -6.71
CA LYS A 83 7.08 -1.73 -7.31
C LYS A 83 6.97 -1.63 -8.82
N VAL A 84 7.47 -2.66 -9.51
CA VAL A 84 7.19 -2.89 -10.93
C VAL A 84 6.64 -4.30 -11.07
N PHE A 85 5.52 -4.46 -11.76
CA PHE A 85 4.92 -5.77 -12.00
C PHE A 85 4.12 -5.79 -13.29
N THR A 86 3.89 -6.99 -13.81
CA THR A 86 2.90 -7.22 -14.86
C THR A 86 1.57 -7.57 -14.22
N ALA A 87 0.50 -6.86 -14.58
CA ALA A 87 -0.83 -7.08 -14.02
C ALA A 87 -1.28 -8.53 -14.27
N PRO A 88 -1.48 -9.34 -13.21
CA PRO A 88 -1.79 -10.76 -13.36
C PRO A 88 -3.23 -11.01 -13.82
N LYS A 89 -4.11 -10.02 -13.63
CA LYS A 89 -5.53 -10.05 -13.98
C LYS A 89 -6.03 -8.64 -14.29
N THR A 90 -7.17 -8.58 -14.96
CA THR A 90 -7.91 -7.33 -15.19
C THR A 90 -8.66 -6.90 -13.93
N GLY A 91 -8.70 -5.60 -13.64
CA GLY A 91 -9.50 -5.03 -12.55
C GLY A 91 -9.01 -3.66 -12.06
N ARG A 92 -9.81 -3.04 -11.20
CA ARG A 92 -9.50 -1.78 -10.53
C ARG A 92 -8.34 -1.94 -9.54
N LEU A 93 -7.36 -1.05 -9.59
CA LEU A 93 -6.29 -1.00 -8.60
C LEU A 93 -6.74 -0.20 -7.37
N PHE A 94 -6.42 -0.72 -6.19
CA PHE A 94 -6.64 -0.06 -4.90
C PHE A 94 -5.33 -0.04 -4.11
N PHE A 95 -5.21 0.95 -3.23
CA PHE A 95 -4.13 1.04 -2.25
C PHE A 95 -4.66 1.07 -0.82
N GLY A 96 -3.79 0.73 0.13
CA GLY A 96 -4.06 0.86 1.56
C GLY A 96 -2.78 0.73 2.38
N ILE A 97 -2.94 0.78 3.69
CA ILE A 97 -1.86 0.61 4.66
C ILE A 97 -1.82 -0.85 5.11
N ASN A 98 -0.63 -1.45 5.23
CA ASN A 98 -0.48 -2.81 5.71
C ASN A 98 -0.73 -2.91 7.23
N ASP A 99 -1.98 -2.74 7.62
CA ASP A 99 -2.46 -2.62 8.99
C ASP A 99 -3.95 -2.99 9.03
N LYS A 100 -4.35 -3.81 10.02
CA LYS A 100 -5.74 -4.23 10.23
C LYS A 100 -6.59 -3.16 10.92
N GLY A 101 -5.96 -2.26 11.68
CA GLY A 101 -6.64 -1.17 12.41
C GLY A 101 -6.03 0.16 12.01
N VAL A 102 -6.69 0.90 11.12
CA VAL A 102 -6.18 2.17 10.58
C VAL A 102 -6.74 3.39 11.30
N GLU A 103 -7.74 3.21 12.16
CA GLU A 103 -8.47 4.29 12.84
C GLU A 103 -7.62 5.10 13.83
N ASN A 104 -6.53 4.52 14.33
CA ASN A 104 -5.57 5.18 15.21
C ASN A 104 -4.27 5.58 14.50
N ASN A 105 -4.24 5.47 13.16
CA ASN A 105 -3.13 5.95 12.35
C ASN A 105 -3.20 7.47 12.16
N ASP A 106 -2.13 8.03 11.59
CA ASP A 106 -2.05 9.42 11.16
C ASP A 106 -1.08 9.56 9.98
N GLY A 107 -1.16 10.67 9.25
CA GLY A 107 -0.34 10.93 8.07
C GLY A 107 -0.83 10.22 6.81
N GLN A 108 0.04 10.19 5.79
CA GLN A 108 -0.32 9.73 4.45
C GLN A 108 0.91 9.40 3.60
N PHE A 109 0.70 8.60 2.57
CA PHE A 109 1.64 8.41 1.48
C PHE A 109 1.18 9.15 0.21
N GLN A 110 2.16 9.55 -0.60
CA GLN A 110 1.93 10.05 -1.95
C GLN A 110 2.41 9.01 -2.95
N ALA A 111 1.49 8.44 -3.73
CA ALA A 111 1.79 7.41 -4.73
C ALA A 111 1.64 7.95 -6.16
N THR A 112 2.49 7.48 -7.06
CA THR A 112 2.42 7.72 -8.50
C THR A 112 2.33 6.37 -9.21
N ILE A 113 1.41 6.27 -10.17
CA ILE A 113 1.17 5.05 -10.95
C ILE A 113 1.46 5.37 -12.42
N THR A 114 2.21 4.50 -13.08
CA THR A 114 2.42 4.53 -14.53
C THR A 114 2.04 3.16 -15.09
N VAL A 115 1.16 3.16 -16.08
CA VAL A 115 0.71 1.93 -16.76
C VAL A 115 1.18 1.99 -18.21
N LYS A 116 1.92 0.99 -18.63
CA LYS A 116 2.24 0.75 -20.04
C LYS A 116 1.40 -0.43 -20.51
N THR A 117 0.35 -0.12 -21.25
CA THR A 117 -0.58 -1.12 -21.78
C THR A 117 0.11 -2.05 -22.76
N LYS A 118 -0.19 -3.34 -22.66
CA LYS A 118 0.24 -4.30 -23.69
C LYS A 118 -0.47 -3.95 -25.01
N LYS A 119 0.31 -3.75 -26.08
CA LYS A 119 -0.23 -3.58 -27.44
C LYS A 119 -0.85 -4.88 -27.94
#